data_AF-A0A0F9RMB9-F1
#
_entry.id   AF-A0A0F9RMB9-F1
#
_cell.length_a   1.000
_cell.length_b   1.000
_cell.length_c   1.000
_cell.angle_alpha   90.00
_cell.angle_beta   90.00
_cell.angle_gamma   90.00
#
_symmetry.space_group_name_H-M   'P 1'
#
loop_
_entity.id
_entity.type
_entity.pdbx_description
1 polymer ?
#
loop_
_entity_poly.entity_id
_entity_poly.type
_entity_poly.pdbx_seq_one_letter_code
_entity_poly.pdbx_strand_id
1 'polypeptide(L)'
;MGNHAVGRAMGLMAEMALKMRTNQPALSLLDEICEPYRGADAEFDEVTEPDQALGKLMGEAFSPDTDWTINTEDVADKWYDKVYIKFCSRYEFC
;
A
#
# COMPACT_ATOMS: atom_id res chain seq x y z
N MET A 1 -19.47 -3.04 4.67
CA MET A 1 -18.37 -3.91 4.19
C MET A 1 -17.55 -4.31 5.40
N GLY A 2 -17.08 -5.55 5.49
CA GLY A 2 -16.12 -5.92 6.55
C GLY A 2 -14.77 -5.25 6.32
N ASN A 3 -13.99 -5.05 7.38
CA ASN A 3 -12.66 -4.43 7.36
C ASN A 3 -11.69 -5.07 6.33
N HIS A 4 -11.62 -6.39 6.23
CA HIS A 4 -10.80 -7.06 5.20
C HIS A 4 -11.29 -6.84 3.76
N ALA A 5 -12.58 -6.56 3.55
CA ALA A 5 -13.11 -6.32 2.21
C ALA A 5 -12.62 -4.97 1.66
N VAL A 6 -12.32 -4.02 2.54
CA VAL A 6 -11.74 -2.71 2.18
C VAL A 6 -10.32 -2.88 1.67
N GLY A 7 -9.45 -3.57 2.41
CA GLY A 7 -8.07 -3.82 1.98
C GLY A 7 -7.99 -4.58 0.66
N ARG A 8 -8.81 -5.64 0.48
CA ARG A 8 -8.89 -6.37 -0.79
C ARG A 8 -9.37 -5.50 -1.96
N ALA A 9 -10.35 -4.62 -1.73
CA ALA A 9 -10.80 -3.70 -2.76
C ALA A 9 -9.68 -2.76 -3.21
N MET A 10 -8.89 -2.22 -2.28
CA MET A 10 -7.71 -1.40 -2.59
C MET A 10 -6.66 -2.18 -3.36
N GLY A 11 -6.39 -3.43 -3.00
CA GLY A 11 -5.48 -4.31 -3.74
C GLY A 11 -5.87 -4.45 -5.22
N LEU A 12 -7.15 -4.70 -5.49
CA LEU A 12 -7.67 -4.80 -6.86
C LEU A 12 -7.58 -3.48 -7.63
N MET A 13 -7.88 -2.36 -6.98
CA MET A 13 -7.74 -1.03 -7.60
C MET A 13 -6.26 -0.71 -7.90
N ALA A 14 -5.34 -1.10 -7.02
CA ALA A 14 -3.91 -0.94 -7.24
C ALA A 14 -3.40 -1.77 -8.43
N GLU A 15 -3.88 -3.01 -8.60
CA GLU A 15 -3.55 -3.81 -9.78
C GLU A 15 -3.99 -3.14 -11.08
N MET A 16 -5.22 -2.60 -11.11
CA MET A 16 -5.73 -1.88 -12.27
C MET A 16 -4.94 -0.59 -12.53
N ALA A 17 -4.63 0.16 -11.46
CA ALA A 17 -3.84 1.38 -11.54
C ALA A 17 -2.46 1.10 -12.14
N LEU A 18 -1.74 0.07 -11.67
CA LEU A 18 -0.42 -0.29 -12.21
C LEU A 18 -0.48 -0.71 -13.68
N LYS A 19 -1.52 -1.45 -14.10
CA LYS A 19 -1.70 -1.87 -15.50
C LYS A 19 -1.97 -0.70 -16.44
N MET A 20 -2.67 0.33 -15.96
CA MET A 20 -3.01 1.53 -16.76
C MET A 20 -2.03 2.69 -16.57
N ARG A 21 -1.10 2.58 -15.62
CA ARG A 21 -0.17 3.63 -15.24
C ARG A 21 0.69 4.01 -16.43
N THR A 22 0.77 5.31 -16.67
CA THR A 22 1.70 5.88 -17.67
C THR A 22 2.82 6.63 -16.95
N ASN A 23 2.53 7.84 -16.48
CA ASN A 23 3.49 8.72 -15.81
C ASN A 23 3.00 9.21 -14.44
N GLN A 24 1.93 8.62 -13.88
CA GLN A 24 1.43 9.04 -12.56
C GLN A 24 2.43 8.67 -11.44
N PRO A 25 2.70 9.57 -10.48
CA PRO A 25 3.40 9.23 -9.25
C PRO A 25 2.62 8.18 -8.45
N ALA A 26 3.33 7.24 -7.82
CA ALA A 26 2.69 6.20 -6.99
C ALA A 26 1.83 6.81 -5.87
N LEU A 27 2.30 7.89 -5.25
CA LEU A 27 1.55 8.59 -4.21
C LEU A 27 0.19 9.11 -4.71
N SER A 28 0.13 9.65 -5.94
CA SER A 28 -1.13 10.12 -6.53
C SER A 28 -2.12 8.99 -6.79
N LEU A 29 -1.63 7.83 -7.23
CA LEU A 29 -2.47 6.63 -7.39
C LEU A 29 -2.98 6.13 -6.04
N LEU A 30 -2.13 6.13 -5.00
CA LEU A 30 -2.56 5.78 -3.65
C LEU A 30 -3.61 6.77 -3.12
N ASP A 31 -3.46 8.07 -3.37
CA ASP A 31 -4.45 9.06 -2.97
C ASP A 31 -5.81 8.75 -3.64
N GLU A 32 -5.84 8.47 -4.95
CA GLU A 32 -7.08 8.08 -5.65
C GLU A 32 -7.73 6.80 -5.11
N ILE A 33 -6.92 5.81 -4.75
CA ILE A 33 -7.38 4.49 -4.27
C ILE A 33 -7.86 4.55 -2.81
N CYS A 34 -7.11 5.24 -1.95
CA CYS A 34 -7.25 5.17 -0.50
C CYS A 34 -8.12 6.29 0.08
N GLU A 35 -8.20 7.46 -0.55
CA GLU A 35 -9.00 8.60 -0.05
C GLU A 35 -10.48 8.24 0.20
N PRO A 36 -11.16 7.45 -0.66
CA PRO A 36 -12.56 7.05 -0.42
C PRO A 36 -12.79 6.23 0.86
N TYR A 37 -11.72 5.68 1.43
CA TYR A 37 -11.75 4.82 2.61
C TYR A 37 -10.96 5.43 3.79
N ARG A 38 -10.54 6.69 3.70
CA ARG A 38 -9.81 7.37 4.77
C ARG A 38 -10.52 7.20 6.11
N GLY A 39 -9.76 6.86 7.16
CA GLY A 39 -10.32 6.63 8.50
C GLY A 39 -11.01 5.29 8.69
N ALA A 40 -11.01 4.41 7.68
CA ALA A 40 -11.57 3.07 7.80
C ALA A 40 -10.68 2.18 8.67
N ASP A 41 -11.32 1.36 9.50
CA ASP A 41 -10.74 0.17 10.09
C ASP A 41 -10.56 -0.87 8.97
N ALA A 42 -9.43 -0.81 8.27
CA ALA A 42 -9.16 -1.60 7.07
C ALA A 42 -8.09 -2.65 7.39
N GLU A 43 -8.42 -3.92 7.16
CA GLU A 43 -7.44 -5.00 7.25
C GLU A 43 -6.91 -5.32 5.86
N PHE A 44 -5.59 -5.37 5.74
CA PHE A 44 -4.90 -5.45 4.45
C PHE A 44 -4.38 -6.85 4.10
N ASP A 45 -4.38 -7.79 5.06
CA ASP A 45 -3.86 -9.15 4.86
C ASP A 45 -2.49 -9.10 4.14
N GLU A 46 -2.37 -9.83 3.03
CA GLU A 46 -1.18 -9.87 2.17
C GLU A 46 -1.09 -8.70 1.18
N VAL A 47 -2.15 -7.91 0.94
CA VAL A 47 -2.15 -6.93 -0.18
C VAL A 47 -1.14 -5.78 0.00
N THR A 48 -0.70 -5.54 1.23
CA THR A 48 0.35 -4.56 1.56
C THR A 48 1.76 -5.16 1.56
N GLU A 49 1.93 -6.43 1.21
CA GLU A 49 3.25 -7.02 1.03
C GLU A 49 3.96 -6.43 -0.21
N PRO A 50 5.30 -6.28 -0.20
CA PRO A 50 6.03 -5.57 -1.25
C PRO A 50 5.90 -6.16 -2.66
N ASP A 51 5.56 -7.45 -2.79
CA ASP A 51 5.38 -8.11 -4.06
C ASP A 51 3.96 -7.93 -4.64
N GLN A 52 3.00 -7.51 -3.82
CA GLN A 52 1.64 -7.19 -4.22
C GLN A 52 1.51 -5.80 -4.84
N ALA A 53 0.43 -5.56 -5.59
CA ALA A 53 0.22 -4.32 -6.33
C ALA A 53 0.13 -3.09 -5.43
N LEU A 54 -0.64 -3.17 -4.33
CA LEU A 54 -0.76 -2.09 -3.37
C LEU A 54 0.57 -1.86 -2.63
N GLY A 55 1.24 -2.93 -2.19
CA GLY A 55 2.58 -2.84 -1.61
C GLY A 55 3.60 -2.16 -2.53
N LYS A 56 3.66 -2.49 -3.82
CA LYS A 56 4.56 -1.82 -4.79
C LYS A 56 4.34 -0.31 -4.83
N LEU A 57 3.08 0.13 -4.89
CA LEU A 57 2.75 1.56 -4.86
C LEU A 57 3.18 2.20 -3.53
N MET A 58 3.00 1.51 -2.39
CA MET A 58 3.44 1.99 -1.09
C MET A 58 4.96 2.14 -1.03
N GLY A 59 5.71 1.13 -1.46
CA GLY A 59 7.17 1.13 -1.50
C GLY A 59 7.69 2.30 -2.32
N GLU A 60 7.17 2.47 -3.55
CA GLU A 60 7.52 3.60 -4.41
C GLU A 60 7.16 4.97 -3.79
N ALA A 61 6.04 5.09 -3.09
CA ALA A 61 5.59 6.36 -2.54
C ALA A 61 6.34 6.78 -1.27
N PHE A 62 6.67 5.84 -0.38
CA PHE A 62 7.20 6.14 0.95
C PHE A 62 8.69 5.79 1.13
N SER A 63 9.26 5.01 0.21
CA SER A 63 10.67 4.62 0.20
C SER A 63 11.18 4.37 -1.23
N PRO A 64 11.12 5.36 -2.14
CA PRO A 64 11.39 5.20 -3.59
C PRO A 64 12.78 4.69 -3.93
N ASP A 65 13.77 4.93 -3.05
CA ASP A 65 15.17 4.54 -3.26
C ASP A 65 15.49 3.12 -2.76
N THR A 66 14.49 2.36 -2.29
CA THR A 66 14.66 1.03 -1.72
C THR A 66 13.88 0.00 -2.50
N ASP A 67 14.59 -1.02 -3.00
CA ASP A 67 13.97 -2.23 -3.53
C ASP A 67 13.63 -3.18 -2.38
N TRP A 68 12.38 -3.59 -2.29
CA TRP A 68 11.86 -4.34 -1.16
C TRP A 68 11.64 -5.79 -1.54
N THR A 69 12.42 -6.67 -0.91
CA THR A 69 12.20 -8.12 -0.96
C THR A 69 12.33 -8.64 0.47
N ILE A 70 11.21 -9.06 1.07
CA ILE A 70 11.20 -9.57 2.43
C ILE A 70 11.75 -11.00 2.41
N ASN A 71 12.98 -11.16 2.89
CA ASN A 71 13.67 -12.46 3.03
C ASN A 71 14.20 -12.70 4.45
N THR A 72 14.13 -11.69 5.33
CA THR A 72 14.49 -11.76 6.74
C THR A 72 13.51 -10.93 7.58
N GLU A 73 13.44 -11.21 8.88
CA GLU A 73 12.67 -10.44 9.85
C GLU A 73 13.11 -8.97 9.90
N ASP A 74 14.41 -8.70 9.88
CA ASP A 74 14.95 -7.32 9.83
C ASP A 74 14.45 -6.50 8.62
N VAL A 75 14.21 -7.14 7.48
CA VAL A 75 13.68 -6.46 6.29
C VAL A 75 12.17 -6.25 6.42
N ALA A 76 11.45 -7.22 7.01
CA ALA A 76 10.04 -7.07 7.34
C ALA A 76 9.81 -5.91 8.32
N ASP A 77 10.62 -5.80 9.37
CA ASP A 77 10.56 -4.70 10.35
C ASP A 77 10.82 -3.35 9.68
N LYS A 78 11.82 -3.27 8.79
CA LYS A 78 12.09 -2.04 8.04
C LYS A 78 10.95 -1.68 7.10
N TRP A 79 10.33 -2.66 6.44
CA TRP A 79 9.14 -2.42 5.61
C TRP A 79 8.02 -1.84 6.45
N TYR A 80 7.76 -2.47 7.60
CA TYR A 80 6.73 -2.04 8.54
C TYR A 80 6.96 -0.57 8.97
N ASP A 81 8.16 -0.26 9.46
CA ASP A 81 8.49 1.07 9.98
C ASP A 81 8.55 2.17 8.91
N LYS A 82 9.12 1.85 7.74
CA LYS A 82 9.42 2.87 6.72
C LYS A 82 8.29 3.09 5.74
N VAL A 83 7.48 2.06 5.50
CA VAL A 83 6.45 2.05 4.46
C VAL A 83 5.07 1.86 5.08
N TYR A 84 4.82 0.75 5.77
CA TYR A 84 3.47 0.40 6.25
C TYR A 84 2.90 1.42 7.24
N ILE A 85 3.65 1.77 8.30
CA ILE A 85 3.19 2.76 9.29
C ILE A 85 2.89 4.11 8.65
N LYS A 86 3.74 4.56 7.70
CA LYS A 86 3.53 5.85 7.02
C LYS A 86 2.29 5.82 6.12
N PHE A 87 2.06 4.71 5.44
CA PHE A 87 0.86 4.49 4.66
C PHE A 87 -0.40 4.55 5.54
N CYS A 88 -0.46 3.78 6.62
CA CYS A 88 -1.61 3.80 7.53
C CYS A 88 -1.81 5.19 8.16
N SER A 89 -0.73 5.84 8.60
CA SER A 89 -0.80 7.19 9.17
C SER A 89 -1.29 8.24 8.17
N ARG A 90 -0.94 8.14 6.88
CA ARG A 90 -1.39 9.10 5.86
C ARG A 90 -2.90 9.04 5.64
N TYR A 91 -3.46 7.84 5.62
CA TYR A 91 -4.88 7.60 5.30
C TYR A 91 -5.74 7.31 6.53
N GLU A 92 -5.16 7.43 7.73
CA GLU A 92 -5.83 7.22 9.01
C GLU A 92 -6.45 5.82 9.15
N PHE A 93 -5.79 4.80 8.58
CA PHE A 93 -6.20 3.41 8.78
C PHE A 93 -5.87 2.97 10.21
N CYS A 94 -6.85 2.36 10.87
CA CYS A 94 -6.74 1.83 12.22
C CYS A 94 -6.17 0.40 12.24
#